data_AF-A0A3B9RRW1-F1
#
_entry.id   AF-A0A3B9RRW1-F1
#
_cell.length_a   1.000
_cell.length_b   1.000
_cell.length_c   1.000
_cell.angle_alpha   90.00
_cell.angle_beta   90.00
_cell.angle_gamma   90.00
#
_symmetry.space_group_name_H-M   'P 1'
#
loop_
_entity.id
_entity.type
_entity.pdbx_description
1 polymer ?
#
loop_
_entity_poly.entity_id
_entity_poly.type
_entity_poly.pdbx_seq_one_letter_code
_entity_poly.pdbx_strand_id
1 'polypeptide(L)' 'MSGHSKWATIKHKKGIADAKRGQVFTKLIKEISVATKMGGSDPESNARLRTAILKARSDNMPKDNIERAIK' A
#
# COMPACT_ATOMS: atom_id res chain seq x y z
N MET A 1 11.99 -29.57 27.76
CA MET A 1 12.28 -28.91 26.47
C MET A 1 11.04 -29.06 25.60
N SER A 2 10.17 -28.06 25.62
CA SER A 2 8.78 -28.21 25.16
C SER A 2 8.52 -27.31 23.95
N GLY A 3 8.61 -27.90 22.75
CA GLY A 3 7.77 -27.55 21.60
C GLY A 3 7.73 -26.09 21.11
N HIS A 4 8.88 -25.43 20.92
CA HIS A 4 8.90 -24.18 20.14
C HIS A 4 8.69 -24.48 18.65
N SER A 5 7.44 -24.46 18.20
CA SER A 5 7.11 -24.44 16.78
C SER A 5 7.63 -23.13 16.18
N LYS A 6 8.86 -23.17 15.66
CA LYS A 6 9.49 -22.07 14.88
C LYS A 6 8.51 -21.52 13.85
N TRP A 7 7.73 -22.41 13.23
CA TRP A 7 6.67 -22.07 12.30
C TRP A 7 5.55 -21.22 12.92
N ALA A 8 5.03 -21.58 14.09
CA ALA A 8 3.95 -20.83 14.75
C ALA A 8 4.38 -19.38 15.07
N THR A 9 5.61 -19.19 15.55
CA THR A 9 6.14 -17.85 15.81
C THR A 9 6.32 -17.03 14.52
N ILE A 10 6.84 -17.65 13.45
CA ILE A 10 6.97 -16.99 12.13
C ILE A 10 5.59 -16.62 11.58
N LYS A 11 4.61 -17.52 11.65
CA LYS A 11 3.24 -17.28 11.20
C LYS A 11 2.61 -16.08 11.92
N HIS A 12 2.74 -16.02 13.25
CA HIS A 12 2.17 -14.91 14.03
C HIS A 12 2.84 -13.57 13.70
N LYS A 13 4.18 -13.54 13.65
CA LYS A 13 4.92 -12.32 13.27
C LYS A 13 4.57 -11.86 11.86
N LYS A 14 4.47 -12.78 10.90
CA LYS A 14 4.07 -12.48 9.51
C LYS A 14 2.65 -11.94 9.45
N GLY A 15 1.70 -12.55 10.16
CA GLY A 15 0.31 -12.09 10.19
C GLY A 15 0.16 -10.64 10.67
N ILE A 16 0.89 -10.25 11.72
CA ILE A 16 0.89 -8.85 12.21
C ILE A 16 1.49 -7.91 11.16
N ALA A 17 2.60 -8.31 10.52
CA ALA A 17 3.24 -7.50 9.49
C ALA A 17 2.34 -7.33 8.26
N ASP A 18 1.65 -8.38 7.84
CA ASP A 18 0.72 -8.37 6.72
C ASP A 18 -0.51 -7.51 7.03
N ALA A 19 -1.06 -7.57 8.25
CA ALA A 19 -2.16 -6.71 8.68
C ALA A 19 -1.77 -5.22 8.67
N LYS A 20 -0.58 -4.89 9.15
CA LYS A 20 -0.03 -3.51 9.09
C LYS A 20 0.15 -3.05 7.65
N ARG A 21 0.69 -3.90 6.77
CA ARG A 21 0.85 -3.59 5.34
C ARG A 21 -0.51 -3.33 4.68
N GLY A 22 -1.53 -4.14 4.99
CA GLY A 22 -2.89 -3.93 4.50
C GLY A 22 -3.45 -2.55 4.86
N GLN A 23 -3.29 -2.13 6.12
CA GLN A 23 -3.74 -0.80 6.56
C GLN A 23 -3.02 0.34 5.84
N VAL A 24 -1.70 0.20 5.60
CA VAL A 24 -0.91 1.18 4.84
C VAL A 24 -1.42 1.27 3.40
N PHE A 25 -1.67 0.12 2.75
CA PHE A 25 -2.20 0.07 1.39
C PHE A 25 -3.57 0.74 1.27
N THR A 26 -4.49 0.51 2.22
CA THR A 26 -5.79 1.18 2.21
C THR A 26 -5.66 2.71 2.30
N LYS A 27 -4.74 3.22 3.13
CA LYS A 27 -4.49 4.67 3.25
C LYS A 27 -3.93 5.25 1.96
N LEU A 28 -2.99 4.56 1.32
CA LEU A 28 -2.39 4.98 0.06
C LEU A 28 -3.38 4.97 -1.11
N ILE A 29 -4.20 3.92 -1.23
CA ILE A 29 -5.26 3.85 -2.25
C ILE A 29 -6.22 5.03 -2.07
N LYS A 30 -6.65 5.31 -0.84
CA LYS A 30 -7.53 6.45 -0.56
C LYS A 30 -6.88 7.78 -0.95
N GLU A 31 -5.61 7.97 -0.64
CA GLU A 31 -4.86 9.18 -1.01
C GLU A 31 -4.74 9.33 -2.52
N ILE A 32 -4.42 8.25 -3.25
CA ILE A 32 -4.34 8.24 -4.72
C ILE A 32 -5.71 8.61 -5.31
N SER A 33 -6.79 7.94 -4.90
CA SER A 33 -8.12 8.22 -5.44
C SER A 33 -8.62 9.64 -5.13
N VAL A 34 -8.28 10.19 -3.96
CA VAL A 34 -8.61 11.59 -3.63
C VAL A 34 -7.79 12.55 -4.48
N ALA A 35 -6.48 12.30 -4.63
CA ALA A 35 -5.61 13.12 -5.48
C ALA A 35 -6.10 13.14 -6.93
N THR A 36 -6.47 11.97 -7.48
CA THR A 36 -7.05 11.83 -8.81
C THR A 36 -8.34 12.64 -8.96
N LYS A 37 -9.25 12.58 -7.99
CA LYS A 37 -10.52 13.33 -8.04
C LYS A 37 -10.33 14.84 -8.01
N MET A 38 -9.29 15.35 -7.35
CA MET A 38 -9.07 16.79 -7.23
C MET A 38 -8.26 17.39 -8.38
N GLY A 39 -7.28 16.65 -8.93
CA GLY A 39 -6.32 17.18 -9.89
C GLY A 39 -6.22 16.42 -11.20
N GLY A 40 -7.14 15.48 -11.46
CA GLY A 40 -7.10 14.61 -12.64
C GLY A 40 -6.20 13.39 -12.47
N SER A 41 -6.32 12.47 -13.43
CA SER A 41 -5.66 11.15 -13.45
C SER A 41 -4.23 11.17 -13.98
N ASP A 42 -3.74 12.32 -14.42
CA ASP A 42 -2.38 12.47 -14.95
C ASP A 42 -1.39 12.87 -13.83
N PRO A 43 -0.38 12.03 -13.53
CA PRO A 43 0.63 12.34 -12.51
C PRO A 43 1.56 13.50 -12.86
N GLU A 44 1.70 13.87 -14.14
CA GLU A 44 2.59 14.97 -14.55
C GLU A 44 1.96 16.32 -14.24
N SER A 45 0.66 16.47 -14.48
CA SER A 45 -0.12 17.66 -14.12
C SER A 45 -0.54 17.73 -12.64
N ASN A 46 -0.51 16.60 -11.90
CA ASN A 46 -0.92 16.52 -10.50
C ASN A 46 0.22 16.11 -9.55
N ALA A 47 0.89 17.10 -8.94
CA ALA A 47 1.99 16.88 -8.01
C ALA A 47 1.61 16.03 -6.78
N ARG A 48 0.35 16.13 -6.32
CA ARG A 48 -0.17 15.32 -5.20
C ARG A 48 -0.28 13.86 -5.59
N LEU A 49 -0.81 13.57 -6.78
CA LEU A 49 -0.90 12.23 -7.33
C LEU A 49 0.50 11.61 -7.52
N ARG A 50 1.45 12.37 -8.08
CA ARG A 50 2.85 11.92 -8.23
C ARG A 50 3.46 11.50 -6.90
N THR A 51 3.29 12.31 -5.86
CA THR A 51 3.82 12.01 -4.52
C THR A 51 3.16 10.78 -3.91
N ALA A 52 1.84 10.63 -4.07
CA ALA A 52 1.09 9.46 -3.61
C ALA A 52 1.55 8.17 -4.31
N ILE A 53 1.79 8.22 -5.62
CA ILE A 53 2.31 7.09 -6.41
C ILE A 53 3.73 6.71 -5.96
N LEU A 54 4.61 7.70 -5.74
CA LEU A 54 5.97 7.44 -5.25
C LEU A 54 5.95 6.74 -3.89
N LYS A 55 5.09 7.19 -2.98
CA LYS A 55 4.91 6.57 -1.66
C LYS A 55 4.32 5.17 -1.74
N ALA A 56 3.39 4.93 -2.67
CA ALA A 56 2.87 3.58 -2.91
C ALA A 56 3.95 2.63 -3.44
N ARG A 57 4.83 3.10 -4.34
CA ARG A 57 5.96 2.33 -4.85
C ARG A 57 7.00 2.04 -3.76
N SER A 58 7.30 2.99 -2.87
CA SER A 58 8.23 2.76 -1.76
C SER A 58 7.73 1.69 -0.79
N ASP A 59 6.41 1.57 -0.62
CA ASP A 59 5.78 0.56 0.22
C ASP A 59 5.57 -0.79 -0.50
N ASN A 60 6.15 -0.97 -1.69
CA ASN A 60 6.02 -2.16 -2.55
C ASN A 60 4.57 -2.47 -2.94
N MET A 61 3.74 -1.44 -3.15
CA MET A 61 2.41 -1.63 -3.69
C MET A 61 2.50 -2.09 -5.16
N PRO A 62 1.77 -3.16 -5.57
CA PRO A 62 1.71 -3.59 -6.96
C PRO A 62 1.20 -2.50 -7.89
N LYS A 63 1.78 -2.41 -9.10
CA LYS A 63 1.40 -1.41 -10.11
C LYS A 63 -0.10 -1.46 -10.44
N ASP A 64 -0.66 -2.66 -10.56
CA ASP A 64 -2.08 -2.87 -10.86
C ASP A 64 -3.02 -2.26 -9.80
N ASN A 65 -2.59 -2.22 -8.53
CA ASN A 65 -3.38 -1.58 -7.46
C ASN A 65 -3.34 -0.06 -7.59
N ILE A 66 -2.20 0.50 -7.99
CA ILE A 66 -2.03 1.93 -8.22
C ILE A 66 -2.87 2.36 -9.42
N GLU A 67 -2.77 1.64 -10.54
CA GLU A 67 -3.55 1.91 -11.76
C GLU A 67 -5.06 1.81 -11.50
N ARG A 68 -5.50 0.82 -10.72
CA ARG A 68 -6.92 0.69 -10.31
C ARG A 68 -7.39 1.85 -9.44
N ALA A 69 -6.51 2.44 -8.64
CA ALA A 69 -6.85 3.59 -7.80
C ALA A 69 -6.86 4.92 -8.58
N ILE A 70 -6.18 4.97 -9.73
CA ILE A 70 -6.14 6.11 -10.66
C ILE A 70 -7.30 6.10 -11.64
N LYS A 71 -7.74 4.91 -12.08
CA LYS A 71 -8.93 4.75 -12.92
C LYS A 71 -10.21 5.11 -12.16
#